data_AF-A0A2S8FGB1-F1
#
_entry.id   AF-A0A2S8FGB1-F1
#
_cell.length_a   1.000
_cell.length_b   1.000
_cell.length_c   1.000
_cell.angle_alpha   90.00
_cell.angle_beta   90.00
_cell.angle_gamma   90.00
#
_symmetry.space_group_name_H-M   'P 1'
#
loop_
_entity.id
_entity.type
_entity.pdbx_description
1 polymer ?
#
loop_
_entity_poly.entity_id
_entity_poly.type
_entity_poly.pdbx_seq_one_letter_code
_entity_poly.pdbx_strand_id
1 'polypeptide(L)'
;MAKSYTKHQQNIIKRYYDNKDAIATQKLQENITELYLAEGKKRATVWKRIIGHLEKLEVPKAQIDHLVASDDATLVAKYLERLMAKQG
;
A
#
# COMPACT_ATOMS: atom_id res chain seq x y z
N MET A 1 -14.61 -18.80 -0.92
CA MET A 1 -15.66 -17.79 -1.18
C MET A 1 -15.02 -16.65 -1.96
N ALA A 2 -15.54 -16.32 -3.15
CA ALA A 2 -14.96 -15.31 -4.03
C ALA A 2 -15.17 -13.91 -3.42
N LYS A 3 -14.07 -13.21 -3.11
CA LYS A 3 -14.12 -11.81 -2.63
C LYS A 3 -14.55 -10.90 -3.77
N SER A 4 -15.77 -10.40 -3.70
CA SER A 4 -16.23 -9.31 -4.56
C SER A 4 -15.58 -8.01 -4.11
N TYR A 5 -14.53 -7.60 -4.81
CA TYR A 5 -13.95 -6.28 -4.65
C TYR A 5 -14.96 -5.23 -5.13
N THR A 6 -15.19 -4.20 -4.32
CA THR A 6 -16.08 -3.10 -4.72
C THR A 6 -15.45 -2.35 -5.90
N LYS A 7 -16.26 -1.88 -6.86
CA LYS A 7 -15.80 -1.07 -8.01
C LYS A 7 -14.88 0.09 -7.61
N HIS A 8 -15.06 0.62 -6.39
CA HIS A 8 -14.22 1.66 -5.83
C HIS A 8 -12.77 1.20 -5.62
N GLN A 9 -12.55 0.01 -5.04
CA GLN A 9 -11.22 -0.56 -4.84
C GLN A 9 -10.52 -0.82 -6.18
N GLN A 10 -11.25 -1.33 -7.16
CA GLN A 10 -10.72 -1.57 -8.51
C GLN A 10 -10.30 -0.26 -9.21
N ASN A 11 -11.06 0.82 -9.05
CA ASN A 11 -10.72 2.11 -9.63
C ASN A 11 -9.50 2.77 -8.98
N ILE A 12 -9.33 2.62 -7.66
CA ILE A 12 -8.13 3.09 -6.95
C ILE A 12 -6.89 2.35 -7.47
N ILE A 13 -6.99 1.02 -7.58
CA ILE A 13 -5.92 0.19 -8.14
C ILE A 13 -5.58 0.64 -9.57
N LYS A 14 -6.59 0.89 -10.41
CA LYS A 14 -6.38 1.30 -11.81
C LYS A 14 -5.69 2.67 -11.95
N ARG A 15 -6.16 3.68 -11.23
CA ARG A 15 -5.57 5.05 -11.27
C ARG A 15 -4.12 5.09 -10.78
N TYR A 16 -3.77 4.18 -9.88
CA TYR A 16 -2.44 4.08 -9.32
C TYR A 16 -1.37 3.58 -10.32
N TYR A 17 -1.78 2.88 -11.38
CA TYR A 17 -0.88 2.41 -12.45
C TYR A 17 -0.54 3.48 -13.49
N ASP A 18 -1.36 4.52 -13.64
CA ASP A 18 -1.17 5.56 -14.67
C ASP A 18 -0.04 6.56 -14.30
N ASN A 19 0.49 6.52 -13.08
CA ASN A 19 1.39 7.56 -12.55
C ASN A 19 2.68 6.99 -11.93
N LYS A 20 3.41 6.16 -12.69
CA LYS A 20 4.62 5.47 -12.23
C LYS A 20 5.90 6.27 -12.51
N ASP A 21 6.40 6.94 -11.48
CA ASP A 21 7.82 7.29 -11.40
C ASP A 21 8.49 6.63 -10.18
N ALA A 22 9.76 6.23 -10.36
CA ALA A 22 10.67 5.52 -9.46
C ALA A 22 10.35 4.03 -9.10
N ILE A 23 11.30 3.14 -9.39
CA ILE A 23 11.26 1.68 -9.17
C ILE A 23 10.89 1.28 -7.72
N ALA A 24 11.26 2.10 -6.73
CA ALA A 24 10.91 1.86 -5.32
C ALA A 24 9.39 1.95 -5.08
N THR A 25 8.72 2.89 -5.75
CA THR A 25 7.27 3.03 -5.74
C THR A 25 6.63 1.77 -6.29
N GLN A 26 7.09 1.28 -7.45
CA GLN A 26 6.54 0.10 -8.13
C GLN A 26 6.48 -1.13 -7.20
N LYS A 27 7.57 -1.44 -6.51
CA LYS A 27 7.62 -2.57 -5.55
C LYS A 27 6.70 -2.38 -4.35
N LEU A 28 6.49 -1.14 -3.91
CA LEU A 28 5.53 -0.85 -2.85
C LEU A 28 4.08 -1.02 -3.34
N GLN A 29 3.78 -0.67 -4.61
CA GLN A 29 2.47 -0.94 -5.23
C GLN A 29 2.15 -2.43 -5.28
N GLU A 30 3.14 -3.24 -5.65
CA GLU A 30 3.04 -4.70 -5.70
C GLU A 30 2.76 -5.29 -4.31
N ASN A 31 3.50 -4.84 -3.28
CA ASN A 31 3.26 -5.27 -1.91
C ASN A 31 1.87 -4.85 -1.38
N ILE A 32 1.38 -3.66 -1.70
CA ILE A 32 0.02 -3.22 -1.31
C ILE A 32 -1.05 -4.09 -1.99
N THR A 33 -0.85 -4.45 -3.26
CA THR A 33 -1.74 -5.38 -3.97
C THR A 33 -1.70 -6.77 -3.34
N GLU A 34 -0.51 -7.28 -3.01
CA GLU A 34 -0.39 -8.54 -2.28
C GLU A 34 -1.07 -8.45 -0.91
N LEU A 35 -0.99 -7.31 -0.23
CA LEU A 35 -1.64 -7.08 1.05
C LEU A 35 -3.17 -7.17 0.92
N TYR A 36 -3.78 -6.68 -0.16
CA TYR A 36 -5.22 -6.86 -0.39
C TYR A 36 -5.64 -8.33 -0.48
N LEU A 37 -4.79 -9.17 -1.06
CA LEU A 37 -5.08 -10.58 -1.33
C LEU A 37 -4.68 -11.50 -0.17
N ALA A 38 -3.70 -11.09 0.63
CA ALA A 38 -3.12 -11.92 1.66
C ALA A 38 -3.92 -11.90 2.97
N GLU A 39 -3.97 -13.06 3.61
CA GLU A 39 -4.57 -13.28 4.93
C GLU A 39 -3.60 -14.02 5.87
N GLY A 40 -3.91 -14.03 7.16
CA GLY A 40 -3.18 -14.79 8.18
C GLY A 40 -1.66 -14.53 8.15
N LYS A 41 -0.87 -15.61 8.19
CA LYS A 41 0.60 -15.53 8.21
C LYS A 41 1.16 -14.82 6.98
N LYS A 42 0.54 -15.00 5.81
CA LYS A 42 1.00 -14.34 4.58
C LYS A 42 0.83 -12.84 4.68
N ARG A 43 -0.31 -12.37 5.21
CA ARG A 43 -0.59 -10.94 5.42
C ARG A 43 0.44 -10.28 6.33
N ALA A 44 0.78 -10.94 7.44
CA ALA A 44 1.82 -10.45 8.36
C ALA A 44 3.20 -10.32 7.67
N THR A 45 3.56 -11.25 6.79
CA THR A 45 4.80 -11.18 6.00
C THR A 45 4.77 -10.01 5.01
N VAL A 46 3.63 -9.76 4.35
CA VAL A 46 3.48 -8.62 3.44
C VAL A 46 3.59 -7.29 4.20
N TRP A 47 2.97 -7.18 5.38
CA TRP A 47 3.13 -6.01 6.23
C TRP A 47 4.58 -5.71 6.59
N LYS A 48 5.37 -6.72 6.96
CA LYS A 48 6.81 -6.54 7.23
C LYS A 48 7.55 -5.91 6.05
N ARG A 49 7.23 -6.33 4.82
CA ARG A 49 7.82 -5.74 3.59
C ARG A 49 7.38 -4.29 3.38
N ILE A 50 6.09 -4.01 3.56
CA ILE A 50 5.52 -2.66 3.43
C ILE A 50 6.16 -1.70 4.44
N ILE A 51 6.25 -2.11 5.71
CA ILE A 51 6.89 -1.33 6.78
C ILE A 51 8.33 -0.97 6.37
N GLY A 52 9.14 -1.95 5.98
CA GLY A 52 10.53 -1.69 5.57
C GLY A 52 10.67 -0.81 4.33
N HIS A 53 9.66 -0.73 3.47
CA HIS A 53 9.65 0.22 2.36
C HIS A 53 9.24 1.64 2.81
N LEU A 54 8.24 1.76 3.69
CA LEU A 54 7.82 3.05 4.24
C LEU A 54 8.93 3.70 5.08
N GLU A 55 9.68 2.91 5.85
CA GLU A 55 10.85 3.38 6.60
C GLU A 55 11.94 3.94 5.67
N LYS A 56 12.19 3.29 4.53
CA LYS A 56 13.15 3.78 3.51
C LYS A 56 12.69 5.05 2.81
N LEU A 57 11.38 5.29 2.79
CA LEU A 57 10.78 6.54 2.32
C LEU A 57 10.70 7.61 3.43
N GLU A 58 11.37 7.36 4.57
CA GLU A 58 11.42 8.26 5.72
C GLU A 58 10.03 8.65 6.27
N VAL A 59 9.05 7.75 6.09
CA VAL A 59 7.72 7.93 6.66
C VAL A 59 7.81 7.89 8.19
N PRO A 60 7.23 8.87 8.92
CA PRO A 60 7.31 8.88 10.38
C PRO A 60 6.76 7.60 11.00
N LYS A 61 7.46 7.04 12.00
CA LYS A 61 7.06 5.80 12.67
C LYS A 61 5.62 5.82 13.18
N ALA A 62 5.17 6.94 13.76
CA ALA A 62 3.78 7.08 14.23
C ALA A 62 2.75 6.88 13.10
N GLN A 63 3.07 7.32 11.88
CA GLN A 63 2.22 7.13 10.71
C GLN A 63 2.24 5.67 10.24
N ILE A 64 3.40 5.02 10.26
CA ILE A 64 3.51 3.58 9.95
C ILE A 64 2.69 2.77 10.95
N ASP A 65 2.81 3.05 12.24
CA ASP A 65 2.08 2.36 13.30
C ASP A 65 0.56 2.53 13.13
N HIS A 66 0.09 3.73 12.77
CA HIS A 66 -1.32 3.97 12.44
C HIS A 66 -1.79 3.16 11.23
N LEU A 67 -0.99 3.08 10.15
CA LEU A 67 -1.31 2.29 8.96
C LEU A 67 -1.38 0.78 9.27
N VAL A 68 -0.45 0.26 10.06
CA VAL A 68 -0.42 -1.15 10.46
C VAL A 68 -1.59 -1.47 11.38
N ALA A 69 -1.89 -0.60 12.34
CA ALA A 69 -3.00 -0.78 13.27
C ALA A 69 -4.37 -0.78 12.56
N SER A 70 -4.51 -0.03 11.46
CA SER A 70 -5.74 -0.02 10.67
C SER A 70 -5.94 -1.30 9.85
N ASP A 71 -4.87 -2.07 9.63
CA ASP A 71 -4.83 -3.26 8.79
C ASP A 71 -5.53 -3.07 7.41
N ASP A 72 -5.44 -1.88 6.81
CA ASP A 72 -6.20 -1.53 5.60
C ASP A 72 -5.27 -1.18 4.44
N ALA A 73 -5.21 -2.08 3.45
CA ALA A 73 -4.42 -1.88 2.24
C ALA A 73 -4.86 -0.65 1.42
N THR A 74 -6.14 -0.27 1.51
CA THR A 74 -6.68 0.95 0.87
C THR A 74 -6.11 2.21 1.48
N LEU A 75 -5.99 2.21 2.82
CA LEU A 75 -5.42 3.35 3.53
C LEU A 75 -3.95 3.54 3.17
N VAL A 76 -3.19 2.44 3.07
CA VAL A 76 -1.78 2.48 2.63
C VAL A 76 -1.67 3.02 1.20
N ALA A 77 -2.51 2.55 0.27
CA ALA A 77 -2.51 3.03 -1.12
C ALA A 77 -2.76 4.54 -1.21
N LYS A 78 -3.80 5.04 -0.51
CA LYS A 78 -4.14 6.47 -0.46
C LYS A 78 -3.02 7.31 0.17
N TYR A 79 -2.38 6.79 1.21
CA TYR A 79 -1.26 7.47 1.84
C TYR A 79 -0.08 7.63 0.88
N LEU A 80 0.25 6.57 0.15
CA LEU A 80 1.33 6.57 -0.83
C LEU A 80 1.05 7.51 -2.01
N GLU A 81 -0.18 7.55 -2.52
CA GLU A 81 -0.61 8.52 -3.54
C GLU A 81 -0.37 9.97 -3.08
N ARG A 82 -0.76 10.30 -1.84
CA ARG A 82 -0.52 11.63 -1.26
C ARG A 82 0.97 11.94 -1.09
N LEU A 83 1.76 10.94 -0.69
CA LEU A 83 3.21 11.10 -0.50
C LEU A 83 3.90 11.40 -1.83
N MET A 84 3.49 10.74 -2.93
CA MET A 84 4.00 10.99 -4.27
C MET A 84 3.57 12.36 -4.81
N ALA A 85 2.29 12.74 -4.61
CA ALA A 85 1.78 14.03 -5.05
C ALA A 85 2.41 15.23 -4.33
N LYS A 86 3.02 15.02 -3.15
CA LYS A 86 3.75 16.07 -2.41
C LYS A 86 5.22 16.19 -2.84
N GLN A 87 5.78 15.19 -3.51
CA GLN A 87 7.18 15.14 -3.93
C GLN A 87 7.43 15.60 -5.37
N GLY A 88 6.37 15.76 -6.18
CA GLY A 88 6.42 16.41 -7.49
C GLY A 88 5.99 17.86 -7.42
#